data_AF-A0A1F4E1I0-F1
#
_entry.id   AF-A0A1F4E1I0-F1
#
_cell.length_a   1.000
_cell.length_b   1.000
_cell.length_c   1.000
_cell.angle_alpha   90.00
_cell.angle_beta   90.00
_cell.angle_gamma   90.00
#
_symmetry.space_group_name_H-M   'P 1'
#
loop_
_entity.id
_entity.type
_entity.pdbx_description
1 polymer ?
#
loop_
_entity_poly.entity_id
_entity_poly.type
_entity_poly.pdbx_seq_one_letter_code
_entity_poly.pdbx_strand_id
1 'polypeptide(L)'
;MRYASQPSGRLAAGVRSARRARGLTQAALARLSGAGRVTIARLEAGAAQDFRLGTLQRICDALGLELAALPIGAQEARETLLARERERARRLDARRRHAALAARLLAMPAAEAAVMVRRARAAVRRWERERLCSEHYISRWRAMLAGPVRRVAAALLERNDWTDALFQNSPWSGMLEPPAG
;
A
#
# COMPACT_ATOMS: atom_id res chain seq x y z
N MET A 1 24.14 2.93 8.92
CA MET A 1 23.49 4.24 8.68
C MET A 1 23.00 4.24 7.23
N ARG A 2 21.70 4.03 6.99
CA ARG A 2 21.15 3.87 5.62
C ARG A 2 21.01 5.26 4.99
N TYR A 3 21.70 5.51 3.88
CA TYR A 3 21.49 6.73 3.10
C TYR A 3 20.08 6.67 2.51
N ALA A 4 19.13 7.39 3.14
CA ALA A 4 17.96 7.88 2.43
C ALA A 4 18.43 8.49 1.11
N SER A 5 17.73 8.22 0.01
CA SER A 5 18.11 8.65 -1.35
C SER A 5 18.73 10.04 -1.34
N GLN A 6 19.98 10.18 -1.78
CA GLN A 6 20.68 11.46 -1.72
C GLN A 6 19.83 12.58 -2.36
N PRO A 7 19.78 13.79 -1.79
CA PRO A 7 18.97 14.91 -2.28
C PRO A 7 19.13 15.15 -3.79
N SER A 8 20.36 15.02 -4.30
CA SER A 8 20.72 15.14 -5.72
C SER A 8 19.98 14.13 -6.62
N GLY A 9 19.72 12.92 -6.13
CA GLY A 9 18.99 11.89 -6.87
C GLY A 9 17.50 12.21 -7.04
N ARG A 10 16.88 12.88 -6.06
CA ARG A 10 15.46 13.28 -6.13
C ARG A 10 15.24 14.42 -7.12
N LEU A 11 16.10 15.44 -7.08
CA LEU A 11 16.08 16.54 -8.05
C LEU A 11 16.25 16.00 -9.48
N ALA A 12 17.24 15.12 -9.69
CA ALA A 12 17.49 14.47 -10.97
C ALA A 12 16.27 13.69 -11.49
N ALA A 13 15.63 12.90 -10.63
CA ALA A 13 14.43 12.14 -10.98
C ALA A 13 13.23 13.05 -11.31
N GLY A 14 13.01 14.11 -10.53
CA GLY A 14 11.96 15.09 -10.76
C GLY A 14 12.08 15.79 -12.11
N VAL A 15 13.26 16.34 -12.41
CA VAL A 15 13.56 17.01 -13.69
C VAL A 15 13.39 16.04 -14.86
N ARG A 16 13.95 14.83 -14.76
CA ARG A 16 13.86 13.81 -15.81
C ARG A 16 12.42 13.40 -16.08
N SER A 17 11.62 13.21 -15.03
CA SER A 17 10.21 12.82 -15.14
C SER A 17 9.38 13.92 -15.82
N ALA A 18 9.50 15.17 -15.34
CA ALA A 18 8.79 16.31 -15.92
C ALA A 18 9.16 16.55 -17.39
N ARG A 19 10.45 16.43 -17.74
CA ARG A 19 10.90 16.52 -19.12
C ARG A 19 10.24 15.47 -20.02
N ARG A 20 10.22 14.21 -19.56
CA ARG A 20 9.63 13.09 -20.32
C ARG A 20 8.11 13.23 -20.47
N ALA A 21 7.42 13.68 -19.42
CA ALA A 21 5.98 13.94 -19.47
C ALA A 21 5.61 15.01 -20.52
N ARG A 22 6.53 15.95 -20.79
CA ARG A 22 6.38 16.98 -21.84
C ARG A 22 6.94 16.56 -23.21
N GLY A 23 7.37 15.31 -23.38
CA GLY A 23 7.92 14.79 -24.65
C GLY A 23 9.25 15.44 -25.08
N LEU A 24 9.95 16.14 -24.18
CA LEU A 24 11.16 16.88 -24.53
C LEU A 24 12.39 15.97 -24.52
N THR A 25 13.29 16.14 -25.49
CA THR A 25 14.65 15.60 -25.40
C THR A 25 15.49 16.44 -24.45
N GLN A 26 16.62 15.90 -23.96
CA GLN A 26 17.56 16.71 -23.15
C GLN A 26 18.08 17.93 -23.91
N ALA A 27 18.30 17.80 -25.22
CA ALA A 27 18.71 18.91 -26.08
C ALA A 27 17.59 19.96 -26.24
N ALA A 28 16.33 19.52 -26.33
CA ALA A 28 15.20 20.44 -26.38
C ALA A 28 15.05 21.22 -25.07
N LEU A 29 15.14 20.55 -23.91
CA LEU A 29 15.13 21.21 -22.60
C LEU A 29 16.30 22.18 -22.42
N ALA A 30 17.50 21.80 -22.87
CA ALA A 30 18.67 22.67 -22.83
C ALA A 30 18.42 23.99 -23.58
N ARG A 31 17.87 23.90 -24.80
CA ARG A 31 17.48 25.09 -25.59
C ARG A 31 16.42 25.93 -24.89
N LEU A 32 15.36 25.30 -24.36
CA LEU A 32 14.25 26.00 -23.70
C LEU A 32 14.67 26.72 -22.41
N SER A 33 15.57 26.11 -21.63
CA SER A 33 16.05 26.66 -20.35
C SER A 33 17.26 27.59 -20.50
N GLY A 34 17.86 27.68 -21.68
CA GLY A 34 19.14 28.39 -21.88
C GLY A 34 20.30 27.77 -21.08
N ALA A 35 20.20 26.47 -20.74
CA ALA A 35 21.25 25.70 -20.08
C ALA A 35 21.99 24.82 -21.10
N GLY A 36 23.23 24.43 -20.79
CA GLY A 36 23.99 23.53 -21.65
C GLY A 36 23.43 22.10 -21.64
N ARG A 37 23.48 21.40 -22.79
CA ARG A 37 23.05 19.98 -22.87
C ARG A 37 23.81 19.09 -21.87
N VAL A 38 25.11 19.34 -21.68
CA VAL A 38 25.93 18.64 -20.68
C VAL A 38 25.43 18.91 -19.27
N THR A 39 24.99 20.14 -18.97
CA THR A 39 24.39 20.51 -17.68
C THR A 39 23.12 19.70 -17.42
N ILE A 40 22.22 19.60 -18.40
CA ILE A 40 21.00 18.79 -18.30
C ILE A 40 21.35 17.31 -18.10
N ALA A 41 22.29 16.78 -18.87
CA ALA A 41 22.70 15.37 -18.76
C ALA A 41 23.30 15.06 -17.37
N ARG A 42 24.19 15.91 -16.85
CA ARG A 42 24.77 15.76 -15.51
C ARG A 42 23.73 15.88 -14.40
N LEU A 43 22.80 16.83 -14.53
CA LEU A 43 21.69 17.03 -13.59
C LEU A 43 20.82 15.79 -13.55
N GLU A 44 20.37 15.30 -14.69
CA GLU A 44 19.52 14.11 -14.76
C GLU A 44 20.25 12.83 -14.37
N ALA A 45 21.57 12.75 -14.51
CA ALA A 45 22.36 11.62 -14.03
C ALA A 45 22.53 11.61 -12.50
N GLY A 46 22.24 12.72 -11.81
CA GLY A 46 22.51 12.87 -10.37
C GLY A 46 24.01 12.89 -10.04
N ALA A 47 24.87 13.10 -11.04
CA ALA A 47 26.32 12.96 -10.94
C ALA A 47 27.05 14.25 -10.51
N ALA A 48 26.34 15.39 -10.44
CA ALA A 48 26.90 16.66 -10.00
C ALA A 48 26.11 17.20 -8.81
N GLN A 49 26.81 17.70 -7.79
CA GLN A 49 26.21 18.24 -6.57
C GLN A 49 26.12 19.78 -6.60
N ASP A 50 26.97 20.45 -7.39
CA ASP A 50 27.08 21.91 -7.41
C ASP A 50 26.43 22.51 -8.67
N PHE A 51 25.13 22.82 -8.57
CA PHE A 51 24.45 23.62 -9.58
C PHE A 51 24.19 25.03 -9.06
N ARG A 52 24.43 26.04 -9.90
CA ARG A 52 24.00 27.40 -9.62
C ARG A 52 22.48 27.44 -9.50
N LEU A 53 21.96 28.06 -8.45
CA LEU A 53 20.52 28.19 -8.20
C LEU A 53 19.76 28.76 -9.41
N GLY A 54 20.27 29.82 -10.04
CA GLY A 54 19.65 30.40 -11.23
C GLY A 54 19.59 29.45 -12.44
N THR A 55 20.51 28.51 -12.56
CA THR A 55 20.43 27.47 -13.61
C THR A 55 19.31 26.48 -13.30
N LEU A 56 19.18 26.06 -12.03
CA LEU A 56 18.07 25.18 -11.61
C LEU A 56 16.73 25.88 -11.81
N GLN A 57 16.62 27.15 -11.44
CA GLN A 57 15.40 27.96 -11.61
C GLN A 57 14.96 27.97 -13.09
N ARG A 58 15.84 28.34 -14.03
CA ARG A 58 15.50 28.36 -15.46
C ARG A 58 15.09 26.99 -16.02
N ILE A 59 15.69 25.91 -15.51
CA ILE A 59 15.31 24.55 -15.90
C ILE A 59 13.92 24.21 -15.36
N CYS A 60 13.64 24.55 -14.10
CA CYS A 60 12.32 24.40 -13.49
C CYS A 60 11.26 25.22 -14.24
N ASP A 61 11.52 26.49 -14.52
CA ASP A 61 10.61 27.38 -15.25
C ASP A 61 10.28 26.82 -16.65
N ALA A 62 11.30 26.37 -17.39
CA ALA A 62 11.11 25.74 -18.71
C ALA A 62 10.29 24.44 -18.66
N LEU A 63 10.25 23.78 -17.50
CA LEU A 63 9.44 22.59 -17.26
C LEU A 63 8.08 22.90 -16.63
N GLY A 64 7.79 24.16 -16.26
CA GLY A 64 6.60 24.56 -15.52
C GLY A 64 6.61 24.05 -14.08
N LEU A 65 7.79 24.05 -13.44
CA LEU A 65 7.99 23.63 -12.06
C LEU A 65 8.45 24.81 -11.22
N GLU A 66 8.14 24.77 -9.92
CA GLU A 66 8.70 25.68 -8.92
C GLU A 66 9.77 24.97 -8.10
N LEU A 67 10.85 25.69 -7.78
CA LEU A 67 11.88 25.21 -6.86
C LEU A 67 11.53 25.63 -5.43
N ALA A 68 11.34 24.66 -4.54
CA ALA A 68 10.96 24.91 -3.15
C ALA A 68 11.94 24.28 -2.16
N ALA A 69 12.21 24.98 -1.06
CA ALA A 69 12.91 24.43 0.10
C ALA A 69 11.91 23.70 1.00
N LEU A 70 12.28 22.50 1.45
CA LEU A 70 11.52 21.71 2.42
C LEU A 70 12.42 21.41 3.62
N PRO A 71 11.86 21.28 4.84
CA PRO A 71 12.62 20.79 5.98
C PRO A 71 13.29 19.46 5.67
N ILE A 72 14.51 19.27 6.19
CA ILE A 72 15.20 17.98 6.10
C ILE A 72 14.32 16.92 6.77
N GLY A 73 14.06 15.80 6.08
CA GLY A 73 13.19 14.74 6.58
C GLY A 73 11.70 14.90 6.22
N ALA A 74 11.29 16.01 5.59
CA ALA A 74 9.87 16.25 5.29
C ALA A 74 9.27 15.19 4.35
N GLN A 75 10.06 14.69 3.39
CA GLN A 75 9.60 13.67 2.46
C GLN A 75 9.45 12.31 3.15
N GLU A 76 10.41 11.94 4.00
CA GLU A 76 10.37 10.72 4.81
C GLU A 76 9.18 10.75 5.78
N ALA A 77 8.92 11.91 6.39
CA ALA A 77 7.74 12.13 7.23
C ALA A 77 6.44 11.98 6.42
N ARG A 78 6.38 12.55 5.21
CA ARG A 78 5.24 12.40 4.30
C ARG A 78 5.02 10.95 3.89
N GLU A 79 6.08 10.23 3.52
CA GLU A 79 6.02 8.80 3.17
C GLU A 79 5.53 7.96 4.35
N THR A 80 6.00 8.27 5.56
CA THR A 80 5.57 7.63 6.80
C THR A 80 4.08 7.87 7.05
N LEU A 81 3.60 9.11 6.88
CA LEU A 81 2.19 9.44 7.02
C LEU A 81 1.34 8.72 5.97
N LEU A 82 1.75 8.72 4.70
CA LEU A 82 1.05 8.02 3.63
C LEU A 82 1.01 6.50 3.88
N ALA A 83 2.09 5.91 4.39
CA ALA A 83 2.13 4.50 4.76
C ALA A 83 1.14 4.19 5.89
N ARG A 84 1.07 5.05 6.91
CA ARG A 84 0.09 4.94 8.02
C ARG A 84 -1.34 5.05 7.52
N GLU A 85 -1.63 6.00 6.63
CA GLU A 85 -2.97 6.17 6.06
C GLU A 85 -3.38 4.98 5.17
N ARG A 86 -2.46 4.45 4.36
CA ARG A 86 -2.69 3.22 3.59
C ARG A 86 -2.98 2.03 4.51
N GLU A 87 -2.23 1.90 5.59
CA GLU A 87 -2.42 0.83 6.57
C GLU A 87 -3.79 0.96 7.27
N ARG A 88 -4.17 2.18 7.69
CA ARG A 88 -5.50 2.47 8.24
C ARG A 88 -6.62 2.11 7.27
N ALA A 89 -6.48 2.50 5.99
CA ALA A 89 -7.46 2.20 4.95
C ALA A 89 -7.62 0.68 4.76
N ARG A 90 -6.52 -0.08 4.69
CA ARG A 90 -6.54 -1.55 4.60
C ARG A 90 -7.26 -2.19 5.78
N ARG A 91 -7.01 -1.73 7.01
CA ARG A 91 -7.69 -2.24 8.21
C ARG A 91 -9.19 -1.99 8.17
N LEU A 92 -9.61 -0.78 7.78
CA LEU A 92 -11.03 -0.45 7.65
C LEU A 92 -11.72 -1.33 6.60
N ASP A 93 -11.08 -1.51 5.45
CA ASP A 93 -11.58 -2.35 4.36
C ASP A 93 -11.72 -3.83 4.76
N ALA A 94 -10.72 -4.39 5.47
CA ALA A 94 -10.80 -5.74 6.02
C ALA A 94 -11.96 -5.91 7.01
N ARG A 95 -12.17 -4.94 7.91
CA ARG A 95 -13.32 -4.93 8.84
C ARG A 95 -14.65 -4.87 8.10
N ARG A 96 -14.77 -4.03 7.06
CA ARG A 96 -15.98 -3.94 6.23
C ARG A 96 -16.33 -5.28 5.59
N ARG A 97 -15.35 -6.01 5.04
CA ARG A 97 -15.57 -7.35 4.48
C ARG A 97 -16.07 -8.34 5.52
N HIS A 98 -15.51 -8.33 6.72
CA HIS A 98 -15.93 -9.25 7.78
C HIS A 98 -17.30 -8.91 8.35
N ALA A 99 -17.65 -7.62 8.45
CA ALA A 99 -19.01 -7.20 8.80
C ALA A 99 -20.04 -7.68 7.76
N ALA A 100 -19.72 -7.55 6.47
CA ALA A 100 -20.57 -8.06 5.40
C ALA A 100 -20.72 -9.60 5.47
N LEU A 101 -19.63 -10.32 5.76
CA LEU A 101 -19.67 -11.77 5.96
C LEU A 101 -20.55 -12.16 7.17
N ALA A 102 -20.41 -11.45 8.30
CA ALA A 102 -21.22 -11.71 9.49
C ALA A 102 -22.71 -11.49 9.20
N ALA A 103 -23.06 -10.39 8.52
CA ALA A 103 -24.42 -10.14 8.07
C ALA A 103 -24.93 -11.26 7.15
N ARG A 104 -24.11 -11.72 6.19
CA ARG A 104 -24.46 -12.83 5.29
C ARG A 104 -24.72 -14.13 6.04
N LEU A 105 -23.86 -14.49 7.00
CA LEU A 105 -24.01 -15.69 7.82
C LEU A 105 -25.29 -15.67 8.68
N LEU A 106 -25.72 -14.47 9.12
CA LEU A 106 -26.94 -14.31 9.92
C LEU A 106 -28.21 -14.28 9.09
N ALA A 107 -28.13 -13.88 7.82
CA ALA A 107 -29.28 -13.74 6.93
C ALA A 107 -29.65 -15.04 6.18
N MET A 108 -28.70 -15.97 6.00
CA MET A 108 -28.92 -17.20 5.23
C MET A 108 -29.56 -18.34 6.05
N PRO A 109 -30.11 -19.39 5.40
CA PRO A 109 -30.59 -20.58 6.08
C PRO A 109 -29.50 -21.22 6.96
N ALA A 110 -29.89 -21.70 8.14
CA ALA A 110 -28.94 -22.23 9.13
C ALA A 110 -28.06 -23.37 8.60
N ALA A 111 -28.60 -24.22 7.73
CA ALA A 111 -27.86 -25.31 7.09
C ALA A 111 -26.74 -24.80 6.18
N GLU A 112 -27.02 -23.79 5.36
CA GLU A 112 -26.04 -23.16 4.46
C GLU A 112 -24.95 -22.43 5.26
N ALA A 113 -25.34 -21.69 6.29
CA ALA A 113 -24.39 -21.02 7.17
C ALA A 113 -23.45 -22.01 7.87
N ALA A 114 -23.99 -23.15 8.30
CA ALA A 114 -23.20 -24.21 8.91
C ALA A 114 -22.21 -24.84 7.91
N VAL A 115 -22.60 -24.99 6.63
CA VAL A 115 -21.67 -25.46 5.57
C VAL A 115 -20.54 -24.45 5.36
N MET A 116 -20.87 -23.15 5.28
CA MET A 116 -19.88 -22.09 5.19
C MET A 116 -18.87 -22.17 6.34
N VAL A 117 -19.34 -22.16 7.59
CA VAL A 117 -18.44 -22.20 8.76
C VAL A 117 -17.58 -23.48 8.78
N ARG A 118 -18.13 -24.61 8.32
CA ARG A 118 -17.38 -25.86 8.18
C ARG A 118 -16.24 -25.76 7.16
N ARG A 119 -16.46 -25.08 6.03
CA ARG A 119 -15.43 -24.83 5.01
C ARG A 119 -14.31 -23.94 5.56
N ALA A 120 -14.64 -22.85 6.26
CA ALA A 120 -13.63 -22.00 6.90
C ALA A 120 -12.79 -22.77 7.93
N ARG A 121 -13.43 -23.60 8.77
CA ARG A 121 -12.72 -24.49 9.70
C ARG A 121 -11.77 -25.46 8.97
N ALA A 122 -12.18 -25.97 7.81
CA ALA A 122 -11.34 -26.85 7.00
C ALA A 122 -10.13 -26.11 6.41
N ALA A 123 -10.30 -24.86 5.97
CA ALA A 123 -9.20 -24.02 5.53
C ALA A 123 -8.17 -23.79 6.63
N VAL A 124 -8.61 -23.46 7.86
CA VAL A 124 -7.71 -23.26 9.01
C VAL A 124 -6.95 -24.55 9.36
N ARG A 125 -7.63 -25.71 9.35
CA ARG A 125 -6.96 -27.02 9.55
C ARG A 125 -5.90 -27.30 8.47
N ARG A 126 -6.18 -26.90 7.22
CA ARG A 126 -5.22 -27.02 6.13
C ARG A 126 -3.98 -26.17 6.39
N TRP A 127 -4.16 -24.90 6.77
CA TRP A 127 -3.08 -23.98 7.10
C TRP A 127 -2.19 -24.50 8.25
N GLU A 128 -2.80 -25.12 9.26
CA GLU A 128 -2.11 -25.74 10.38
C GLU A 128 -1.25 -26.93 9.92
N ARG A 129 -1.83 -27.87 9.17
CA ARG A 129 -1.14 -29.06 8.65
C ARG A 129 0.03 -28.68 7.73
N GLU A 130 -0.17 -27.68 6.89
CA GLU A 130 0.82 -27.20 5.91
C GLU A 130 1.79 -26.15 6.50
N ARG A 131 1.63 -25.79 7.79
CA ARG A 131 2.46 -24.81 8.50
C ARG A 131 2.58 -23.47 7.77
N LEU A 132 1.48 -23.00 7.19
CA LEU A 132 1.43 -21.76 6.40
C LEU A 132 1.40 -20.49 7.26
N CYS A 133 1.06 -20.62 8.55
CA CYS A 133 0.94 -19.52 9.50
C CYS A 133 1.46 -19.95 10.87
N SER A 134 1.69 -18.99 11.77
CA SER A 134 2.15 -19.28 13.13
C SER A 134 1.08 -20.02 13.95
N GLU A 135 1.50 -20.83 14.93
CA GLU A 135 0.58 -21.58 15.81
C GLU A 135 -0.36 -20.64 16.57
N HIS A 136 0.14 -19.48 17.02
CA HIS A 136 -0.69 -18.47 17.67
C HIS A 136 -1.79 -17.96 16.73
N TYR A 137 -1.48 -17.74 15.46
CA TYR A 137 -2.44 -17.29 14.45
C TYR A 137 -3.53 -18.34 14.19
N ILE A 138 -3.15 -19.62 14.09
CA ILE A 138 -4.07 -20.75 13.95
C ILE A 138 -5.00 -20.88 15.16
N SER A 139 -4.44 -20.84 16.37
CA SER A 139 -5.22 -20.96 17.62
C SER A 139 -6.31 -19.89 17.72
N ARG A 140 -5.99 -18.64 17.35
CA ARG A 140 -6.96 -17.54 17.32
C ARG A 140 -8.09 -17.78 16.33
N TRP A 141 -7.78 -18.21 15.11
CA TRP A 141 -8.82 -18.57 14.14
C TRP A 141 -9.70 -19.73 14.61
N ARG A 142 -9.11 -20.76 15.25
CA ARG A 142 -9.88 -21.87 15.84
C ARG A 142 -10.84 -21.36 16.93
N ALA A 143 -10.40 -20.44 17.77
CA ALA A 143 -11.24 -19.82 18.80
C ALA A 143 -12.40 -19.00 18.20
N MET A 144 -12.13 -18.17 17.20
CA MET A 144 -13.16 -17.35 16.52
C MET A 144 -14.19 -18.22 15.78
N LEU A 145 -13.75 -19.31 15.18
CA LEU A 145 -14.62 -20.23 14.44
C LEU A 145 -15.29 -21.28 15.33
N ALA A 146 -15.11 -21.23 16.66
CA ALA A 146 -15.68 -22.20 17.58
C ALA A 146 -17.18 -21.96 17.84
N GLY A 147 -17.93 -23.05 18.02
CA GLY A 147 -19.34 -22.98 18.41
C GLY A 147 -20.34 -22.73 17.27
N PRO A 148 -21.55 -22.24 17.58
CA PRO A 148 -22.62 -22.05 16.59
C PRO A 148 -22.36 -20.84 15.69
N VAL A 149 -23.01 -20.82 14.51
CA VAL A 149 -22.87 -19.76 13.48
C VAL A 149 -23.05 -18.36 14.07
N ARG A 150 -24.05 -18.15 14.95
CA ARG A 150 -24.28 -16.84 15.58
C ARG A 150 -23.08 -16.36 16.41
N ARG A 151 -22.39 -17.25 17.11
CA ARG A 151 -21.19 -16.92 17.87
C ARG A 151 -20.02 -16.57 16.93
N VAL A 152 -19.87 -17.32 15.84
CA VAL A 152 -18.86 -17.01 14.81
C VAL A 152 -19.12 -15.65 14.17
N ALA A 153 -20.38 -15.33 13.85
CA ALA A 153 -20.76 -14.02 13.32
C ALA A 153 -20.48 -12.89 14.31
N ALA A 154 -20.76 -13.08 15.60
CA ALA A 154 -20.43 -12.11 16.64
C ALA A 154 -18.90 -11.90 16.74
N ALA A 155 -18.11 -12.97 16.71
CA ALA A 155 -16.65 -12.89 16.76
C ALA A 155 -16.04 -12.15 15.55
N LEU A 156 -16.68 -12.19 14.37
CA LEU A 156 -16.27 -11.41 13.19
C LEU A 156 -16.50 -9.89 13.35
N LEU A 157 -17.37 -9.48 14.27
CA LEU A 157 -17.72 -8.09 14.55
C LEU A 157 -16.98 -7.51 15.77
N GLU A 158 -16.35 -8.36 16.59
CA GLU A 158 -15.59 -7.93 17.76
C GLU A 158 -14.45 -6.98 17.37
N ARG A 159 -14.21 -5.96 18.21
CA ARG A 159 -13.13 -4.98 18.03
C ARG A 159 -12.06 -5.22 19.08
N ASN A 160 -10.97 -5.86 18.68
CA ASN A 160 -9.79 -6.04 19.55
C ASN A 160 -8.49 -5.99 18.72
N ASP A 161 -7.36 -5.78 19.39
CA ASP A 161 -6.06 -5.59 18.73
C ASP A 161 -5.62 -6.75 17.83
N TRP A 162 -6.19 -7.95 18.03
CA TRP A 162 -5.88 -9.15 17.24
C TRP A 162 -6.78 -9.34 16.02
N THR A 163 -8.04 -8.88 16.08
CA THR A 163 -8.96 -8.95 14.93
C THR A 163 -8.39 -8.22 13.71
N ASP A 164 -7.72 -7.09 13.89
CA ASP A 164 -7.14 -6.34 12.77
C ASP A 164 -6.01 -7.07 12.03
N ALA A 165 -5.19 -7.84 12.75
CA ALA A 165 -4.10 -8.62 12.18
C ALA A 165 -4.59 -9.91 11.51
N LEU A 166 -5.63 -10.54 12.07
CA LEU A 166 -6.20 -11.78 11.52
C LEU A 166 -6.86 -11.54 10.15
N PHE A 167 -7.41 -10.35 9.91
CA PHE A 167 -8.25 -10.09 8.75
C PHE A 167 -7.49 -9.81 7.44
N GLN A 168 -6.16 -9.79 7.48
CA GLN A 168 -5.33 -9.73 6.28
C GLN A 168 -5.42 -11.02 5.46
N ASN A 169 -5.55 -12.18 6.13
CA ASN A 169 -5.72 -13.49 5.50
C ASN A 169 -6.96 -14.18 6.07
N SER A 170 -8.05 -14.17 5.31
CA SER A 170 -9.32 -14.71 5.76
C SER A 170 -9.48 -16.18 5.32
N PRO A 171 -9.94 -17.11 6.19
CA PRO A 171 -10.28 -18.48 5.80
C PRO A 171 -11.51 -18.54 4.89
N TRP A 172 -12.12 -17.38 4.63
CA TRP A 172 -13.26 -17.17 3.75
C TRP A 172 -12.87 -16.71 2.35
N SER A 173 -11.58 -16.45 2.08
CA SER A 173 -11.08 -16.09 0.76
C SER A 173 -11.46 -17.16 -0.28
N GLY A 174 -12.09 -16.74 -1.38
CA GLY A 174 -12.62 -17.63 -2.43
C GLY A 174 -13.95 -18.32 -2.09
N MET A 175 -14.52 -18.13 -0.89
CA MET A 175 -15.84 -18.68 -0.50
C MET A 175 -16.98 -17.65 -0.62
N LEU A 176 -16.64 -16.40 -0.95
CA LEU A 176 -17.55 -15.27 -1.02
C LEU A 176 -17.94 -14.90 -2.47
N GLU A 177 -17.28 -15.49 -3.47
CA GLU A 177 -17.69 -15.30 -4.87
C GLU A 177 -19.04 -15.99 -5.09
N PRO A 178 -19.97 -15.38 -5.85
CA PRO A 178 -21.17 -16.07 -6.28
C PRO A 178 -20.76 -17.32 -7.08
N PRO A 179 -21.57 -18.41 -7.08
CA PRO A 179 -21.31 -19.51 -7.99
C PRO A 179 -21.23 -18.94 -9.41
N ALA A 180 -20.16 -19.27 -10.14
CA ALA A 180 -20.12 -19.02 -11.58
C ALA A 180 -21.37 -19.70 -12.17
N GLY A 181 -22.25 -18.87 -12.74
CA GLY A 181 -23.47 -19.33 -13.41
C GLY A 181 -23.15 -20.15 -14.64
#